data_AF-A0A2H5QY76-F1
#
_entry.id   AF-A0A2H5QY76-F1
#
_cell.length_a   1.000
_cell.length_b   1.000
_cell.length_c   1.000
_cell.angle_alpha   90.00
_cell.angle_beta   90.00
_cell.angle_gamma   90.00
#
_symmetry.space_group_name_H-M   'P 1'
#
loop_
_entity.id
_entity.type
_entity.pdbx_description
1 polymer ?
#
loop_
_entity_poly.entity_id
_entity_poly.type
_entity_poly.pdbx_seq_one_letter_code
_entity_poly.pdbx_strand_id
1 'polypeptide(L)'
;MRLHPPATLLVPRLAGENCKVAGYDIIKNSRVIVNVWAIGRDPTLWEKPNEFCPERFIGKEIDVVGHNFELLPFGAGRRMCVGYALGLITVQSTLANLLHGFEWKLPGNVRKEDLDMEERFGVTTSRKNPLLVVPKPRLPLDLYSS
;
A
#
# COMPACT_ATOMS: atom_id res chain seq x y z
N MET A 1 -0.62 0.48 2.32
CA MET A 1 -0.78 -0.80 1.60
C MET A 1 -2.24 -1.16 1.33
N ARG A 2 -3.17 -1.11 2.30
CA ARG A 2 -4.61 -1.31 2.02
C ARG A 2 -5.28 -0.09 1.38
N LEU A 3 -5.33 1.03 2.11
CA LEU A 3 -6.05 2.24 1.70
C LEU A 3 -5.41 2.88 0.45
N HIS A 4 -4.10 3.01 0.46
CA HIS A 4 -3.30 3.46 -0.68
C HIS A 4 -2.39 2.28 -1.08
N PRO A 5 -2.84 1.37 -1.97
CA PRO A 5 -2.04 0.23 -2.41
C PRO A 5 -0.98 0.67 -3.43
N PRO A 6 0.25 0.13 -3.41
CA PRO A 6 1.29 0.50 -4.37
C PRO A 6 0.88 0.30 -5.83
N ALA A 7 -0.01 -0.66 -6.12
CA ALA A 7 -0.68 -0.83 -7.40
C ALA A 7 -2.18 -1.03 -7.13
N THR A 8 -3.05 -0.22 -7.73
CA THR A 8 -4.52 -0.31 -7.56
C THR A 8 -5.13 -1.47 -8.36
N LEU A 9 -4.56 -1.72 -9.54
CA LEU A 9 -4.85 -2.86 -10.41
C LEU A 9 -3.58 -3.69 -10.54
N LEU A 10 -3.65 -4.99 -10.22
CA LEU A 10 -2.50 -5.86 -10.41
C LEU A 10 -2.19 -6.06 -11.91
N VAL A 11 -0.94 -6.44 -12.20
CA VAL A 11 -0.46 -6.68 -13.55
C VAL A 11 -1.42 -7.62 -14.30
N PRO A 12 -1.93 -7.22 -15.49
CA PRO A 12 -2.86 -8.03 -16.26
C PRO A 12 -2.32 -9.44 -16.53
N ARG A 13 -3.22 -10.42 -16.44
CA ARG A 13 -2.95 -11.84 -16.71
C ARG A 13 -3.80 -12.30 -17.88
N LEU A 14 -3.37 -13.40 -18.51
CA LEU A 14 -4.18 -14.11 -19.50
C LEU A 14 -4.59 -15.46 -18.92
N ALA A 15 -5.85 -15.84 -19.12
CA ALA A 15 -6.30 -17.18 -18.80
C ALA A 15 -5.57 -18.21 -19.68
N GLY A 16 -4.87 -19.17 -19.07
CA GLY A 16 -4.11 -20.19 -19.80
C GLY A 16 -4.99 -21.26 -20.46
N GLU A 17 -6.20 -21.43 -19.93
CA GLU A 17 -7.21 -22.40 -20.36
C GLU A 17 -8.61 -21.84 -20.06
N ASN A 18 -9.64 -22.53 -20.57
CA ASN A 18 -11.01 -22.21 -20.20
C ASN A 18 -11.22 -22.58 -18.73
N CYS A 19 -11.74 -21.66 -17.93
CA CYS A 19 -12.04 -21.91 -16.52
C CYS A 19 -13.32 -21.21 -16.08
N LYS A 20 -13.82 -21.56 -14.89
CA LYS A 20 -14.95 -20.87 -14.26
C LYS A 20 -14.49 -20.10 -13.03
N VAL A 21 -14.90 -18.84 -12.92
CA VAL A 21 -14.62 -17.98 -11.75
C VAL A 21 -15.93 -17.36 -11.29
N ALA A 22 -16.30 -17.57 -10.02
CA ALA A 22 -17.56 -17.07 -9.45
C ALA A 22 -18.82 -17.40 -10.30
N GLY A 23 -18.82 -18.57 -10.95
CA GLY A 23 -19.91 -19.01 -11.84
C GLY A 23 -19.80 -18.54 -13.29
N TYR A 24 -18.87 -17.63 -13.62
CA TYR A 24 -18.67 -17.10 -14.97
C TYR A 24 -17.65 -17.92 -15.77
N ASP A 25 -17.92 -18.16 -17.05
CA ASP A 25 -16.98 -18.77 -17.98
C ASP A 25 -15.93 -17.75 -18.44
N ILE A 26 -14.67 -18.05 -18.16
CA ILE A 26 -13.49 -17.30 -18.61
C ILE A 26 -12.81 -18.12 -19.68
N ILE A 27 -12.87 -17.65 -20.92
CA ILE A 27 -12.29 -18.36 -22.06
C ILE A 27 -10.76 -18.19 -22.06
N LYS A 28 -10.05 -19.19 -22.55
CA LYS A 28 -8.61 -19.12 -22.78
C LYS A 28 -8.24 -17.82 -23.51
N ASN A 29 -7.16 -17.20 -23.07
CA ASN A 29 -6.64 -15.90 -23.53
C ASN A 29 -7.49 -14.67 -23.13
N SER A 30 -8.55 -14.81 -22.35
CA SER A 30 -9.21 -13.65 -21.73
C SER A 30 -8.23 -12.91 -20.82
N ARG A 31 -8.24 -11.57 -20.89
CA ARG A 31 -7.45 -10.70 -20.01
C ARG A 31 -8.15 -10.57 -18.66
N VAL A 32 -7.43 -10.87 -17.59
CA VAL A 32 -7.90 -10.79 -16.20
C VAL A 32 -7.07 -9.77 -15.44
N ILE A 33 -7.74 -8.90 -14.69
CA ILE A 33 -7.12 -7.88 -13.85
C ILE A 33 -7.74 -7.98 -12.46
N VAL A 34 -6.91 -8.03 -11.43
CA VAL A 34 -7.37 -8.05 -10.03
C VAL A 34 -7.42 -6.61 -9.52
N ASN A 35 -8.60 -6.17 -9.09
CA ASN A 35 -8.83 -4.82 -8.56
C ASN A 35 -8.62 -4.79 -7.04
N VAL A 36 -7.37 -4.64 -6.62
CA VAL A 36 -7.03 -4.59 -5.19
C VAL A 36 -7.48 -3.29 -4.52
N TRP A 37 -7.67 -2.21 -5.29
CA TRP A 37 -8.26 -0.98 -4.77
C TRP A 37 -9.69 -1.19 -4.29
N ALA A 38 -10.49 -1.94 -5.05
CA ALA A 38 -11.87 -2.27 -4.68
C ALA A 38 -11.91 -3.23 -3.48
N ILE A 39 -11.12 -4.30 -3.50
CA ILE A 39 -11.02 -5.26 -2.38
C ILE A 39 -10.65 -4.54 -1.08
N GLY A 40 -9.65 -3.66 -1.15
CA GLY A 40 -9.19 -2.89 0.01
C GLY A 40 -10.25 -1.94 0.57
N ARG A 41 -11.28 -1.56 -0.19
CA ARG A 41 -12.35 -0.62 0.20
C ARG A 41 -13.72 -1.28 0.39
N ASP A 42 -13.79 -2.60 0.27
CA ASP A 42 -15.04 -3.32 0.41
C ASP A 42 -15.54 -3.22 1.87
N PRO A 43 -16.73 -2.63 2.12
CA PRO A 43 -17.29 -2.52 3.47
C PRO A 43 -17.71 -3.87 4.07
N THR A 44 -17.85 -4.92 3.25
CA THR A 44 -18.13 -6.28 3.72
C THR A 44 -16.90 -6.98 4.28
N LEU A 45 -15.70 -6.53 3.88
CA LEU A 45 -14.41 -7.07 4.34
C LEU A 45 -13.77 -6.15 5.40
N TRP A 46 -13.94 -4.84 5.28
CA TRP A 46 -13.23 -3.86 6.11
C TRP A 46 -14.21 -2.91 6.80
N GLU A 47 -14.25 -2.94 8.14
CA GLU A 47 -14.91 -1.89 8.93
C GLU A 47 -14.26 -0.52 8.62
N LYS A 48 -15.05 0.55 8.45
CA LYS A 48 -14.55 1.90 8.10
C LYS A 48 -13.54 1.86 6.94
N PRO A 49 -13.93 1.35 5.75
CA PRO A 49 -12.99 0.99 4.69
C PRO A 49 -12.22 2.19 4.13
N ASN A 50 -12.78 3.40 4.21
CA ASN A 50 -12.15 4.60 3.70
C ASN A 50 -11.29 5.33 4.74
N GLU A 51 -11.27 4.87 6.00
CA GLU A 51 -10.48 5.50 7.06
C GLU A 51 -9.06 4.91 7.14
N PHE A 52 -8.08 5.80 7.37
CA PHE A 52 -6.73 5.39 7.73
C PHE A 52 -6.69 5.03 9.22
N CYS A 53 -6.86 3.73 9.51
CA CYS A 53 -6.80 3.18 10.86
C CYS A 53 -5.82 1.99 10.86
N PRO A 54 -4.53 2.23 11.17
CA PRO A 54 -3.51 1.17 11.28
C PRO A 54 -3.80 0.15 12.39
N GLU A 55 -4.49 0.56 13.45
CA GLU A 55 -4.77 -0.23 14.65
C GLU A 55 -5.58 -1.50 14.31
N ARG A 56 -6.34 -1.48 13.21
CA ARG A 56 -7.10 -2.64 12.73
C ARG A 56 -6.26 -3.88 12.44
N PHE A 57 -4.95 -3.72 12.27
CA PHE A 57 -4.03 -4.82 12.00
C PHE A 57 -3.35 -5.36 13.26
N ILE A 58 -3.47 -4.65 14.40
CA ILE A 58 -2.85 -5.08 15.66
C ILE A 58 -3.58 -6.33 16.17
N GLY A 59 -2.82 -7.37 16.53
CA GLY A 59 -3.37 -8.62 17.05
C GLY A 59 -4.11 -9.48 16.01
N LYS A 60 -4.06 -9.12 14.72
CA LYS A 60 -4.60 -9.92 13.63
C LYS A 60 -3.49 -10.62 12.86
N GLU A 61 -3.72 -11.88 12.49
CA GLU A 61 -2.83 -12.65 11.62
C GLU A 61 -3.13 -12.33 10.14
N ILE A 62 -2.95 -11.06 9.75
CA ILE A 62 -3.07 -10.63 8.36
C ILE A 62 -1.66 -10.45 7.80
N ASP A 63 -1.30 -11.27 6.82
CA ASP A 63 -0.09 -11.13 6.05
C ASP A 63 -0.30 -10.36 4.75
N VAL A 64 0.82 -10.00 4.15
CA VAL A 64 0.90 -9.36 2.82
C VAL A 64 1.63 -10.22 1.82
N VAL A 65 1.88 -11.49 2.18
CA VAL A 65 2.58 -12.49 1.36
C VAL A 65 1.59 -13.42 0.65
N GLY A 66 0.34 -12.98 0.54
CA GLY A 66 -0.68 -13.53 -0.35
C GLY A 66 -1.36 -14.79 0.16
N HIS A 67 -1.37 -15.02 1.48
CA HIS A 67 -2.30 -15.98 2.07
C HIS A 67 -3.63 -15.33 2.50
N ASN A 68 -3.65 -14.00 2.68
CA ASN A 68 -4.88 -13.25 2.95
C ASN A 68 -5.36 -12.47 1.72
N PHE A 69 -6.40 -12.98 1.04
CA PHE A 69 -6.92 -12.37 -0.20
C PHE A 69 -7.61 -11.01 -0.02
N GLU A 70 -7.92 -10.63 1.21
CA GLU A 70 -8.44 -9.31 1.56
C GLU A 70 -7.35 -8.21 1.45
N LEU A 71 -6.07 -8.58 1.49
CA LEU A 71 -4.93 -7.66 1.45
C LEU A 71 -3.82 -8.17 0.51
N LEU A 72 -3.80 -7.66 -0.73
CA LEU A 72 -2.91 -8.16 -1.80
C LEU A 72 -1.95 -7.11 -2.38
N PRO A 73 -1.16 -6.37 -1.56
CA PRO A 73 -0.26 -5.32 -2.08
C PRO A 73 0.86 -5.86 -2.97
N PHE A 74 1.18 -7.17 -2.87
CA PHE A 74 2.19 -7.85 -3.68
C PHE A 74 1.60 -8.94 -4.60
N GLY A 75 0.27 -9.02 -4.70
CA GLY A 75 -0.44 -10.10 -5.38
C GLY A 75 -0.42 -11.42 -4.59
N ALA A 76 -0.69 -12.53 -5.27
CA ALA A 76 -0.72 -13.89 -4.72
C ALA A 76 -0.32 -14.94 -5.76
N GLY A 77 -0.02 -16.16 -5.30
CA GLY A 77 0.23 -17.33 -6.15
C GLY A 77 1.47 -17.24 -7.03
N ARG A 78 1.48 -18.00 -8.15
CA ARG A 78 2.66 -18.18 -9.04
C ARG A 78 3.25 -16.89 -9.61
N ARG A 79 2.51 -15.79 -9.58
CA ARG A 79 2.93 -14.49 -10.13
C ARG A 79 2.90 -13.37 -9.09
N MET A 80 3.02 -13.74 -7.82
CA MET A 80 3.33 -12.81 -6.74
C MET A 80 4.62 -12.04 -7.02
N CYS A 81 4.70 -10.81 -6.51
CA CYS A 81 5.91 -9.99 -6.58
C CYS A 81 7.10 -10.72 -5.94
N VAL A 82 8.13 -11.02 -6.72
CA VAL A 82 9.37 -11.64 -6.21
C VAL A 82 10.16 -10.72 -5.28
N GLY A 83 9.90 -9.41 -5.34
CA GLY A 83 10.57 -8.39 -4.51
C GLY A 83 9.86 -8.06 -3.20
N TYR A 84 8.82 -8.81 -2.78
CA TYR A 84 8.02 -8.46 -1.60
C TYR A 84 8.88 -8.33 -0.33
N ALA A 85 9.82 -9.27 -0.12
CA ALA A 85 10.66 -9.31 1.07
C ALA A 85 11.57 -8.08 1.15
N LEU A 86 12.24 -7.74 0.04
CA LEU A 86 13.06 -6.54 -0.05
C LEU A 86 12.23 -5.27 0.12
N GLY A 87 11.06 -5.20 -0.50
CA GLY A 87 10.14 -4.07 -0.36
C GLY A 87 9.71 -3.83 1.08
N LEU A 88 9.36 -4.87 1.82
CA LEU A 88 8.99 -4.77 3.23
C LEU A 88 10.16 -4.31 4.09
N ILE A 89 11.33 -4.94 3.96
CA ILE A 89 12.53 -4.56 4.71
C ILE A 89 12.88 -3.10 4.43
N THR A 90 12.83 -2.68 3.17
CA THR A 90 13.16 -1.31 2.76
C THR A 90 12.19 -0.31 3.39
N VAL A 91 10.87 -0.51 3.23
CA VAL A 91 9.85 0.40 3.78
C VAL A 91 9.94 0.47 5.30
N GLN A 92 10.08 -0.68 5.97
CA GLN A 92 10.21 -0.73 7.43
C GLN A 92 11.46 -0.03 7.92
N SER A 93 12.62 -0.32 7.31
CA SER A 93 13.91 0.25 7.72
C SER A 93 13.96 1.76 7.47
N THR A 94 13.52 2.20 6.29
CA THR A 94 13.45 3.63 5.96
C THR A 94 12.49 4.35 6.90
N LEU A 95 11.28 3.82 7.12
CA LEU A 95 10.31 4.46 8.00
C LEU A 95 10.81 4.51 9.46
N ALA A 96 11.40 3.43 9.95
CA ALA A 96 11.97 3.38 11.31
C ALA A 96 13.08 4.43 11.47
N ASN A 97 14.00 4.54 10.51
CA ASN A 97 15.07 5.54 10.55
C ASN A 97 14.52 6.98 10.48
N LEU A 98 13.53 7.23 9.62
CA LEU A 98 12.89 8.55 9.51
C LEU A 98 12.18 8.96 10.81
N LEU A 99 11.47 8.03 11.47
CA LEU A 99 10.78 8.29 12.73
C LEU A 99 11.74 8.36 13.93
N HIS A 100 12.84 7.59 13.90
CA HIS A 100 13.86 7.61 14.94
C HIS A 100 14.70 8.89 14.89
N GLY A 101 15.06 9.35 13.68
CA GLY A 101 15.93 10.51 13.49
C GLY A 101 15.22 11.86 13.64
N PHE A 102 13.93 11.94 13.29
CA PHE A 102 13.27 13.23 13.11
C PHE A 102 11.88 13.32 13.74
N GLU A 103 11.57 14.49 14.31
CA GLU A 103 10.20 14.96 14.51
C GLU A 103 9.74 15.60 13.21
N TRP A 104 8.58 15.19 12.71
CA TRP A 104 8.04 15.65 11.43
C TRP A 104 6.99 16.73 11.66
N LYS A 105 7.15 17.88 11.00
CA LYS A 105 6.19 18.98 11.03
C LYS A 105 5.73 19.35 9.62
N LEU A 106 4.49 19.83 9.53
CA LEU A 106 4.00 20.48 8.31
C LEU A 106 4.54 21.91 8.23
N PRO A 107 4.80 22.43 7.02
CA PRO A 107 5.31 23.78 6.84
C PRO A 107 4.27 24.83 7.22
N GLY A 108 4.71 25.90 7.89
CA GLY A 108 3.86 27.04 8.26
C GLY A 108 2.64 26.62 9.08
N ASN A 109 1.46 27.04 8.62
CA ASN A 109 0.17 26.78 9.28
C ASN A 109 -0.66 25.67 8.58
N VAL A 110 -0.04 24.85 7.73
CA VAL A 110 -0.74 23.76 7.04
C VAL A 110 -1.22 22.73 8.07
N ARG A 111 -2.51 22.45 8.09
CA ARG A 111 -3.11 21.42 8.96
C ARG A 111 -3.20 20.10 8.22
N LYS A 112 -3.49 19.02 8.95
CA LYS A 112 -3.59 17.67 8.38
C LYS A 112 -4.72 17.57 7.36
N GLU A 113 -5.80 18.31 7.59
CA GLU A 113 -7.00 18.33 6.74
C GLU A 113 -6.77 19.07 5.42
N ASP A 114 -5.73 19.92 5.38
CA ASP A 114 -5.35 20.68 4.19
C ASP A 114 -4.43 19.86 3.26
N LEU A 115 -4.07 18.63 3.63
CA LEU A 115 -3.21 17.75 2.83
C LEU A 115 -3.95 17.17 1.62
N ASP A 116 -3.44 17.47 0.43
CA ASP A 116 -3.91 16.85 -0.80
C ASP A 116 -3.46 15.39 -0.91
N MET A 117 -4.42 14.47 -0.81
CA MET A 117 -4.22 13.02 -0.92
C MET A 117 -4.61 12.47 -2.31
N GLU A 118 -4.83 13.34 -3.30
CA GLU A 118 -5.03 12.91 -4.70
C GLU A 118 -3.83 12.10 -5.19
N GLU A 119 -4.13 11.07 -5.99
CA GLU A 119 -3.15 10.13 -6.52
C GLU A 119 -2.99 10.34 -8.02
N ARG A 120 -1.77 10.10 -8.55
CA ARG A 120 -1.56 10.01 -10.00
C ARG A 120 -2.09 8.68 -10.50
N PHE A 121 -2.82 8.73 -11.61
CA PHE A 121 -3.19 7.53 -12.33
C PHE A 121 -1.96 6.89 -12.97
N GLY A 122 -1.79 5.59 -12.78
CA GLY A 122 -0.66 4.84 -13.33
C GLY A 122 -0.66 3.40 -12.85
N VAL A 123 0.36 2.64 -13.27
CA VAL A 123 0.59 1.27 -12.77
C VAL A 123 0.88 1.29 -11.28
N THR A 124 1.58 2.32 -10.81
CA THR A 124 1.87 2.55 -9.41
C THR A 124 1.11 3.76 -8.88
N THR A 125 0.73 3.67 -7.61
CA THR A 125 0.03 4.72 -6.89
C THR A 125 1.05 5.63 -6.22
N SER A 126 1.03 6.91 -6.57
CA SER A 126 1.84 7.95 -5.93
C SER A 126 1.00 9.21 -5.77
N ARG A 127 1.34 10.05 -4.79
CA ARG A 127 0.65 11.33 -4.62
C ARG A 127 0.79 12.19 -5.87
N LYS A 128 -0.29 12.87 -6.25
CA LYS A 128 -0.32 13.84 -7.35
C LYS A 128 0.65 14.97 -7.11
N ASN A 129 0.59 15.51 -5.90
CA ASN A 129 1.45 16.58 -5.42
C ASN A 129 2.40 16.06 -4.33
N PRO A 130 3.70 16.42 -4.37
CA PRO A 130 4.66 16.01 -3.34
C PRO A 130 4.21 16.45 -1.94
N LEU A 131 4.45 15.59 -0.94
CA LEU A 131 4.29 15.97 0.46
C LEU A 131 5.46 16.85 0.89
N LEU A 132 5.18 18.08 1.27
CA LEU A 132 6.16 18.96 1.89
C LEU A 132 6.13 18.78 3.41
N VAL A 133 7.29 18.55 4.00
CA VAL A 133 7.50 18.36 5.44
C VAL A 133 8.79 19.02 5.87
N VAL A 134 8.84 19.46 7.12
CA VAL A 134 10.02 20.02 7.77
C VAL A 134 10.52 18.99 8.79
N PRO A 135 11.63 18.28 8.52
CA PRO A 135 12.23 17.38 9.49
C PRO A 135 12.98 18.19 10.55
N LYS A 136 12.75 17.90 11.82
CA LYS A 136 13.53 18.43 12.95
C LYS A 136 14.30 17.28 13.60
N PRO A 137 15.63 17.35 13.73
CA PRO A 137 16.39 16.31 14.44
C PRO A 137 15.81 16.06 15.83
N ARG A 138 15.65 14.79 16.20
CA ARG A 138 15.13 14.39 17.53
C ARG A 138 16.16 14.58 18.63
N LEU A 139 17.44 14.38 18.30
CA LEU A 139 18.54 14.53 19.23
C LEU A 139 19.26 15.87 19.03
N PRO A 140 20.06 16.33 20.01
CA PRO A 140 21.02 17.42 19.83
C PRO A 140 21.96 17.20 18.63
N LEU A 141 22.32 18.29 17.93
CA LEU A 141 23.10 18.23 16.68
C LEU A 141 24.52 17.66 16.87
N ASP A 142 25.10 17.86 18.05
CA ASP A 142 26.39 17.32 18.45
C ASP A 142 26.41 15.78 18.42
N LEU A 143 25.28 15.12 18.67
CA LEU A 143 25.17 13.66 18.60
C LEU A 143 25.13 13.10 17.17
N TYR A 144 25.01 13.95 16.15
CA TYR A 144 25.04 13.54 14.73
C TYR A 144 26.37 13.86 14.03
N SER A 145 27.29 14.56 14.70
CA SER A 145 28.53 15.06 14.08
C SER A 145 29.67 14.02 14.06
N SER A 146 29.35 12.72 13.96
CA SER A 146 30.33 11.62 13.95
C SER A 146 31.11 11.52 12.65
#